data_AF-A0A859FBH6-F1
#
_entry.id   AF-A0A859FBH6-F1
#
_cell.length_a   1.000
_cell.length_b   1.000
_cell.length_c   1.000
_cell.angle_alpha   90.00
_cell.angle_beta   90.00
_cell.angle_gamma   90.00
#
_symmetry.space_group_name_H-M   'P 1'
#
loop_
_entity.id
_entity.type
_entity.pdbx_description
1 polymer ?
#
loop_
_entity_poly.entity_id
_entity_poly.type
_entity_poly.pdbx_seq_one_letter_code
_entity_poly.pdbx_strand_id
1 'polypeptide(L)'
;MNLLLEIVITFTAILGFGVIFSVPRRALLLGGAIGSSTWFVQQAGLAFGATPVFATVIASLIAATIAHLFARRIRIPVTTLSIPGILPLVPGSRAYFTMLAFVEGDYIQGLEYGVETMLLAGAIAAGLVFALSIFSFGKGIGNRYETGN
;
A
#
# COMPACT_ATOMS: atom_id res chain seq x y z
N MET A 1 -14.81 -15.11 6.30
CA MET A 1 -15.05 -14.93 4.86
C MET A 1 -13.97 -15.70 4.10
N ASN A 2 -14.24 -16.21 2.91
CA ASN A 2 -13.29 -17.08 2.21
C ASN A 2 -12.13 -16.25 1.64
N LEU A 3 -10.90 -16.47 2.13
CA LEU A 3 -9.69 -15.73 1.72
C LEU A 3 -9.52 -15.67 0.20
N LEU A 4 -9.85 -16.76 -0.50
CA LEU A 4 -9.78 -16.84 -1.96
C LEU A 4 -10.73 -15.84 -2.64
N LEU A 5 -11.93 -15.66 -2.08
CA LEU A 5 -12.92 -14.70 -2.56
C LEU A 5 -12.45 -13.27 -2.30
N GLU A 6 -11.88 -12.99 -1.12
CA GLU A 6 -11.34 -11.67 -0.79
C GLU A 6 -10.22 -11.26 -1.75
N ILE A 7 -9.33 -12.19 -2.11
CA ILE A 7 -8.25 -11.97 -3.08
C ILE A 7 -8.82 -11.61 -4.46
N VAL A 8 -9.82 -12.35 -4.94
CA VAL A 8 -10.46 -12.09 -6.25
C VAL A 8 -11.17 -10.75 -6.27
N ILE A 9 -11.90 -10.41 -5.20
CA ILE A 9 -12.57 -9.11 -5.08
C ILE A 9 -11.53 -7.98 -5.04
N THR A 10 -10.49 -8.13 -4.23
CA THR A 10 -9.42 -7.12 -4.10
C THR A 10 -8.72 -6.89 -5.43
N PHE A 11 -8.37 -7.97 -6.15
CA PHE A 11 -7.78 -7.88 -7.48
C PHE A 11 -8.67 -7.10 -8.44
N THR A 12 -9.96 -7.44 -8.49
CA THR A 12 -10.93 -6.82 -9.39
C THR A 12 -11.18 -5.36 -9.03
N ALA A 13 -11.26 -5.03 -7.73
CA ALA A 13 -11.41 -3.67 -7.24
C ALA A 13 -10.22 -2.79 -7.63
N ILE A 14 -8.98 -3.29 -7.49
CA ILE A 14 -7.78 -2.56 -7.89
C ILE A 14 -7.72 -2.37 -9.40
N LEU A 15 -8.15 -3.35 -10.20
CA LEU A 15 -8.26 -3.18 -11.65
C LEU A 15 -9.27 -2.09 -12.02
N GLY A 16 -10.45 -2.10 -11.40
CA GLY A 16 -11.47 -1.07 -11.58
C GLY A 16 -10.95 0.33 -11.22
N PHE A 17 -10.29 0.45 -10.06
CA PHE A 17 -9.61 1.68 -9.67
C PHE A 17 -8.57 2.10 -10.70
N GLY A 18 -7.72 1.17 -11.15
CA GLY A 18 -6.71 1.46 -12.16
C GLY A 18 -7.29 1.97 -13.48
N VAL A 19 -8.45 1.46 -13.90
CA VAL A 19 -9.16 1.96 -15.09
C VAL A 19 -9.70 3.37 -14.86
N ILE A 20 -10.35 3.64 -13.72
CA ILE A 20 -10.89 4.97 -13.37
C ILE A 20 -9.78 6.03 -13.36
N PHE A 21 -8.62 5.69 -12.79
CA PHE A 21 -7.48 6.59 -12.68
C PHE A 21 -6.51 6.51 -13.87
N SER A 22 -6.92 5.89 -14.98
CA SER A 22 -6.14 5.83 -16.23
C SER A 22 -4.70 5.32 -16.06
N VAL A 23 -4.50 4.32 -15.19
CA VAL A 23 -3.21 3.68 -14.95
C VAL A 23 -2.72 2.99 -16.24
N PRO A 24 -1.42 3.06 -16.59
CA PRO A 24 -0.89 2.42 -17.80
C PRO A 24 -1.22 0.93 -17.86
N ARG A 25 -1.65 0.43 -19.02
CA ARG A 25 -2.09 -0.99 -19.18
C ARG A 25 -1.07 -2.02 -18.70
N ARG A 26 0.23 -1.74 -18.93
CA ARG A 26 1.35 -2.56 -18.45
C ARG A 26 1.48 -2.64 -16.92
N ALA A 27 0.95 -1.66 -16.20
CA ALA A 27 0.96 -1.56 -14.74
C ALA A 27 -0.34 -2.06 -14.10
N LEU A 28 -1.46 -2.11 -14.84
CA LEU A 28 -2.77 -2.53 -14.30
C LEU A 28 -2.74 -3.94 -13.67
N LEU A 29 -2.35 -4.94 -14.46
CA LEU A 29 -2.33 -6.34 -14.00
C LEU A 29 -1.32 -6.55 -12.87
N LEU A 30 -0.15 -5.91 -12.96
CA LEU A 30 0.88 -5.98 -11.93
C LEU A 30 0.44 -5.29 -10.64
N GLY A 31 -0.19 -4.10 -10.74
CA GLY A 31 -0.74 -3.38 -9.58
C GLY A 31 -1.82 -4.19 -8.87
N GLY A 32 -2.74 -4.80 -9.62
CA GLY A 32 -3.75 -5.70 -9.07
C GLY A 32 -3.14 -6.91 -8.36
N ALA A 33 -2.13 -7.55 -8.97
CA ALA A 33 -1.44 -8.70 -8.38
C ALA A 33 -0.66 -8.33 -7.11
N ILE A 34 0.00 -7.17 -7.10
CA ILE A 34 0.68 -6.63 -5.93
C ILE A 34 -0.33 -6.40 -4.81
N GLY A 35 -1.42 -5.66 -5.06
CA GLY A 35 -2.37 -5.37 -3.99
C GLY A 35 -3.14 -6.58 -3.48
N SER A 36 -3.38 -7.57 -4.33
CA SER A 36 -3.93 -8.87 -3.90
C SER A 36 -2.96 -9.64 -3.00
N SER A 37 -1.66 -9.58 -3.32
CA SER A 37 -0.60 -10.16 -2.50
C SER A 37 -0.48 -9.42 -1.17
N THR A 38 -0.62 -8.10 -1.18
CA THR A 38 -0.62 -7.25 0.01
C THR A 38 -1.79 -7.57 0.94
N TRP A 39 -3.01 -7.71 0.40
CA TRP A 39 -4.17 -8.15 1.17
C TRP A 39 -3.97 -9.53 1.78
N PHE A 40 -3.47 -10.49 0.99
CA PHE A 40 -3.15 -11.83 1.49
C PHE A 40 -2.17 -11.79 2.66
N VAL A 41 -1.08 -11.02 2.54
CA VAL A 41 -0.07 -10.90 3.62
C VAL A 41 -0.67 -10.29 4.88
N GLN A 42 -1.53 -9.27 4.75
CA GLN A 42 -2.20 -8.68 5.91
C GLN A 42 -3.11 -9.71 6.60
N GLN A 43 -3.97 -10.39 5.84
CA GLN A 43 -4.89 -11.40 6.37
C GLN A 43 -4.14 -12.59 7.00
N ALA A 44 -3.04 -13.04 6.38
CA ALA A 44 -2.19 -14.07 6.95
C ALA A 44 -1.59 -13.62 8.29
N GLY A 45 -1.06 -12.39 8.36
CA GLY A 45 -0.54 -11.82 9.62
C GLY A 45 -1.58 -11.79 10.72
N LEU A 46 -2.80 -11.33 10.40
CA LEU A 46 -3.93 -11.31 11.34
C LEU A 46 -4.31 -12.73 11.80
N ALA A 47 -4.32 -13.71 10.90
CA ALA A 47 -4.59 -15.11 11.25
C ALA A 47 -3.54 -15.71 12.20
N PHE A 48 -2.29 -15.24 12.15
CA PHE A 48 -1.23 -15.60 13.09
C PHE A 48 -1.24 -14.77 14.39
N GLY A 49 -2.24 -13.92 14.61
CA GLY A 49 -2.38 -13.12 15.83
C GLY A 49 -1.55 -11.82 15.84
N ALA A 50 -1.04 -11.37 14.69
CA ALA A 50 -0.40 -10.06 14.60
C ALA A 50 -1.42 -8.93 14.84
N THR A 51 -0.96 -7.81 15.38
CA THR A 51 -1.79 -6.61 15.46
C THR A 51 -2.06 -6.04 14.06
N PRO A 52 -3.20 -5.33 13.84
CA PRO A 52 -3.50 -4.71 12.55
C PRO A 52 -2.39 -3.78 12.05
N VAL A 53 -1.79 -3.02 12.97
CA VAL A 53 -0.67 -2.10 12.68
C VAL A 53 0.54 -2.89 12.18
N PHE A 54 0.96 -3.95 12.90
CA PHE A 54 2.13 -4.74 12.51
C PHE A 54 1.91 -5.50 11.20
N ALA A 55 0.74 -6.12 11.02
CA ALA A 55 0.36 -6.78 9.77
C ALA A 55 0.41 -5.81 8.58
N THR A 56 -0.01 -4.55 8.78
CA THR A 56 0.02 -3.50 7.76
C THR A 56 1.44 -3.05 7.41
N VAL A 57 2.36 -2.99 8.38
CA VAL A 57 3.79 -2.73 8.12
C VAL A 57 4.36 -3.81 7.20
N ILE A 58 4.15 -5.08 7.53
CA ILE A 58 4.68 -6.20 6.75
C ILE A 58 4.04 -6.23 5.35
N ALA A 59 2.73 -6.06 5.26
CA ALA A 59 2.02 -6.05 3.98
C ALA A 59 2.49 -4.90 3.05
N SER A 60 2.67 -3.69 3.59
CA SER A 60 3.13 -2.54 2.81
C SER A 60 4.61 -2.66 2.41
N LEU A 61 5.46 -3.25 3.26
CA LEU A 61 6.84 -3.61 2.92
C LEU A 61 6.89 -4.60 1.75
N ILE A 62 6.06 -5.64 1.77
CA ILE A 62 5.96 -6.60 0.66
C ILE A 62 5.47 -5.90 -0.61
N ALA A 63 4.44 -5.03 -0.52
CA ALA A 63 3.94 -4.26 -1.64
C ALA A 63 5.05 -3.43 -2.32
N ALA A 64 5.80 -2.68 -1.51
CA ALA A 64 6.91 -1.85 -1.99
C ALA A 64 8.06 -2.67 -2.58
N THR A 65 8.38 -3.80 -1.96
CA THR A 65 9.46 -4.68 -2.41
C THR A 65 9.14 -5.27 -3.78
N ILE A 66 7.93 -5.81 -3.96
CA ILE A 66 7.48 -6.33 -5.25
C ILE A 66 7.44 -5.20 -6.28
N ALA A 67 6.88 -4.04 -5.93
CA ALA A 67 6.85 -2.87 -6.81
C ALA A 67 8.25 -2.46 -7.27
N HIS A 68 9.25 -2.39 -6.39
CA HIS A 68 10.64 -2.06 -6.73
C HIS A 68 11.26 -3.06 -7.72
N LEU A 69 11.07 -4.36 -7.48
CA LEU A 69 11.58 -5.42 -8.35
C LEU A 69 10.98 -5.33 -9.77
N PHE A 70 9.66 -5.24 -9.86
CA PHE A 70 8.98 -5.24 -11.16
C PHE A 70 9.12 -3.91 -11.90
N ALA A 71 9.12 -2.76 -11.21
CA ALA A 71 9.30 -1.46 -11.83
C ALA A 71 10.65 -1.34 -12.54
N ARG A 72 11.72 -1.91 -11.95
CA ARG A 72 13.04 -1.99 -12.60
C ARG A 72 13.01 -2.85 -13.87
N ARG A 73 12.28 -3.96 -13.85
CA ARG A 73 12.18 -4.89 -14.98
C ARG A 73 11.42 -4.31 -16.17
N ILE A 74 10.32 -3.59 -15.90
CA ILE A 74 9.44 -3.02 -16.94
C ILE A 74 9.68 -1.53 -17.22
N ARG A 75 10.71 -0.95 -16.59
CA ARG A 75 11.18 0.45 -16.77
C ARG A 75 10.06 1.48 -16.59
N ILE A 76 9.40 1.44 -15.45
CA ILE A 76 8.41 2.46 -15.03
C ILE A 76 8.72 2.99 -13.63
N PRO A 77 8.18 4.15 -13.24
CA PRO A 77 8.32 4.65 -11.87
C PRO A 77 7.73 3.65 -10.87
N VAL A 78 8.44 3.39 -9.77
CA VAL A 78 8.03 2.45 -8.70
C VAL A 78 6.65 2.82 -8.13
N THR A 79 6.38 4.12 -8.01
CA THR A 79 5.10 4.67 -7.54
C THR A 79 3.91 4.20 -8.36
N THR A 80 4.09 3.93 -9.67
CA THR A 80 3.04 3.41 -10.56
C THR A 80 2.55 2.01 -10.13
N LEU A 81 3.38 1.24 -9.44
CA LEU A 81 3.06 -0.10 -8.92
C LEU A 81 2.78 -0.10 -7.42
N SER A 82 3.51 0.70 -6.64
CA SER A 82 3.35 0.71 -5.18
C SER A 82 2.02 1.33 -4.74
N ILE A 83 1.55 2.40 -5.38
CA ILE A 83 0.26 3.05 -5.06
C ILE A 83 -0.92 2.07 -5.18
N PRO A 84 -1.17 1.41 -6.33
CA PRO A 84 -2.25 0.42 -6.41
C PRO A 84 -1.99 -0.80 -5.51
N GLY A 85 -0.72 -1.12 -5.24
CA GLY A 85 -0.33 -2.21 -4.35
C GLY A 85 -0.73 -2.01 -2.88
N ILE A 86 -0.60 -0.79 -2.35
CA ILE A 86 -0.99 -0.50 -0.96
C ILE A 86 -2.47 -0.14 -0.81
N LEU A 87 -3.21 0.05 -1.91
CA LEU A 87 -4.60 0.47 -1.93
C LEU A 87 -5.51 -0.29 -0.95
N PRO A 88 -5.48 -1.64 -0.85
CA PRO A 88 -6.36 -2.36 0.07
C PRO A 88 -6.01 -2.17 1.55
N LEU A 89 -4.83 -1.65 1.88
CA LEU A 89 -4.43 -1.35 3.27
C LEU A 89 -4.94 0.02 3.74
N VAL A 90 -5.29 0.91 2.80
CA VAL A 90 -5.59 2.30 3.12
C VAL A 90 -6.87 2.36 3.96
N PRO A 91 -6.82 2.94 5.18
CA PRO A 91 -7.97 3.01 6.10
C PRO A 91 -8.97 4.11 5.70
N GLY A 92 -9.44 4.11 4.45
CA GLY A 92 -10.30 5.16 3.90
C GLY A 92 -11.67 5.25 4.58
N SER A 93 -12.27 4.11 4.92
CA SER A 93 -13.55 4.06 5.65
C SER A 93 -13.42 4.65 7.05
N ARG A 94 -12.35 4.32 7.78
CA ARG A 94 -12.10 4.88 9.11
C ARG A 94 -11.80 6.37 9.08
N ALA A 95 -11.07 6.83 8.06
CA ALA A 95 -10.86 8.26 7.82
C ALA A 95 -12.20 8.98 7.60
N TYR A 96 -13.11 8.40 6.81
CA TYR A 96 -14.45 8.93 6.62
C TYR A 96 -15.25 8.97 7.94
N PHE A 97 -15.27 7.87 8.70
CA PHE A 97 -15.99 7.81 9.97
C PHE A 97 -15.42 8.75 11.04
N THR A 98 -14.10 8.99 11.03
CA THR A 98 -13.46 10.00 11.88
C THR A 98 -14.08 11.38 11.64
N MET A 99 -14.16 11.80 10.38
CA MET A 99 -14.72 13.10 10.01
C MET A 99 -16.22 13.16 10.29
N LEU A 100 -16.94 12.08 10.01
CA LEU A 100 -18.38 11.97 10.29
C LEU A 100 -18.67 12.18 11.78
N ALA A 101 -17.97 11.47 12.66
CA ALA A 101 -18.16 11.56 14.10
C ALA A 101 -17.87 12.99 14.63
N PHE A 102 -16.84 13.67 14.12
CA PHE A 102 -16.56 15.05 14.48
C PHE A 102 -17.65 16.04 14.03
N VAL A 103 -18.25 15.81 12.86
CA VAL A 103 -19.38 16.64 12.36
C VAL A 103 -20.64 16.39 13.20
N GLU A 104 -20.86 15.16 13.65
CA GLU A 104 -22.00 14.77 14.49
C GLU A 104 -21.81 15.15 15.98
N GLY A 105 -20.63 15.64 16.37
CA GLY A 105 -20.31 16.03 17.75
C GLY A 105 -19.87 14.88 18.66
N ASP A 106 -19.70 13.67 18.13
CA ASP A 106 -19.12 12.53 18.86
C ASP A 106 -17.60 12.54 18.78
N TYR A 107 -16.99 13.39 19.59
CA TYR A 107 -15.53 13.58 19.59
C TYR A 107 -14.76 12.38 20.13
N ILE A 108 -15.35 11.57 21.02
CA ILE A 108 -14.66 10.41 21.60
C ILE A 108 -14.53 9.31 20.55
N GLN A 109 -15.62 8.99 19.85
CA GLN A 109 -15.59 8.03 18.75
C GLN A 109 -14.74 8.55 17.58
N GLY A 110 -14.84 9.84 17.27
CA GLY A 110 -14.00 10.46 16.25
C GLY A 110 -12.51 10.34 16.58
N LEU A 111 -12.12 10.52 17.84
CA LEU A 111 -10.73 10.35 18.26
C LEU A 111 -10.27 8.89 18.14
N GLU A 112 -11.11 7.92 18.50
CA GLU A 112 -10.81 6.49 18.37
C GLU A 112 -10.52 6.11 16.90
N TYR A 113 -11.44 6.44 15.98
CA TYR A 113 -11.24 6.19 14.55
C TYR A 113 -10.06 6.98 13.98
N GLY A 114 -9.85 8.21 14.45
CA GLY A 114 -8.73 9.05 14.01
C GLY A 114 -7.39 8.45 14.38
N VAL A 115 -7.22 8.01 15.62
CA VAL A 115 -6.00 7.35 16.09
C VAL A 115 -5.75 6.06 15.33
N GLU A 116 -6.77 5.22 15.13
CA GLU A 116 -6.62 3.98 14.37
C GLU A 116 -6.21 4.25 12.91
N THR A 117 -6.82 5.25 12.27
CA THR A 117 -6.49 5.69 10.91
C THR A 117 -5.03 6.17 10.83
N MET A 118 -4.59 6.98 11.79
CA MET A 118 -3.21 7.47 11.84
C MET A 118 -2.18 6.36 12.05
N LEU A 119 -2.47 5.39 12.93
CA LEU A 119 -1.58 4.26 13.17
C LEU A 119 -1.43 3.38 11.93
N LEU A 120 -2.52 3.10 11.22
CA LEU A 120 -2.49 2.32 9.98
C LEU A 120 -1.80 3.08 8.85
N ALA A 121 -2.05 4.39 8.69
CA ALA A 121 -1.35 5.22 7.72
C ALA A 121 0.17 5.28 8.02
N GLY A 122 0.53 5.43 9.29
CA GLY A 122 1.92 5.38 9.76
C GLY A 122 2.58 4.03 9.49
N ALA A 123 1.86 2.92 9.67
CA ALA A 123 2.33 1.59 9.35
C ALA A 123 2.62 1.41 7.85
N ILE A 124 1.73 1.90 6.98
CA ILE A 124 1.95 1.89 5.52
C ILE A 124 3.21 2.70 5.18
N ALA A 125 3.32 3.92 5.72
CA ALA A 125 4.49 4.77 5.48
C ALA A 125 5.79 4.09 5.95
N ALA A 126 5.79 3.47 7.13
CA ALA A 126 6.94 2.75 7.67
C ALA A 126 7.41 1.62 6.75
N GLY A 127 6.49 0.75 6.30
CA GLY A 127 6.86 -0.36 5.40
C GLY A 127 7.36 0.12 4.03
N LEU A 128 6.74 1.15 3.45
CA LEU A 128 7.20 1.76 2.20
C LEU A 128 8.61 2.37 2.33
N VAL A 129 8.86 3.17 3.38
CA VAL A 129 10.15 3.84 3.62
C VAL A 129 11.25 2.82 3.92
N PHE A 130 10.93 1.77 4.66
CA PHE A 130 11.88 0.69 4.95
C PHE A 130 12.32 -0.02 3.66
N ALA A 131 11.37 -0.37 2.79
CA ALA A 131 11.68 -0.93 1.47
C ALA A 131 12.55 0.03 0.65
N LEU A 132 12.14 1.29 0.55
CA LEU A 132 12.87 2.32 -0.19
C LEU A 132 14.32 2.45 0.31
N SER A 133 14.52 2.44 1.62
CA SER A 133 15.84 2.50 2.24
C SER A 133 16.71 1.33 1.81
N ILE A 134 16.20 0.10 1.84
CA ILE A 134 16.92 -1.10 1.36
C ILE A 134 17.32 -0.96 -0.11
N PHE A 135 16.40 -0.53 -0.97
CA PHE A 135 16.65 -0.43 -2.43
C PHE A 135 17.48 0.79 -2.85
N SER A 136 17.55 1.81 -2.00
CA SER A 136 18.32 3.04 -2.22
C SER A 136 19.71 2.98 -1.57
N PHE A 137 19.93 2.07 -0.61
CA PHE A 137 21.20 1.91 0.09
C PHE A 137 22.30 1.53 -0.93
N GLY A 138 23.25 2.45 -1.16
CA GLY A 138 24.37 2.25 -2.09
C GLY A 138 24.26 2.95 -3.46
N LYS A 139 23.10 3.49 -3.86
CA LYS A 139 22.99 4.27 -5.11
C LYS A 139 23.35 5.75 -4.97
N GLY A 140 23.62 6.21 -3.75
CA GLY A 140 23.94 7.61 -3.43
C GLY A 140 25.36 8.09 -3.76
N ILE A 141 26.26 7.23 -4.28
CA ILE A 141 27.66 7.61 -4.56
C ILE A 141 27.95 7.75 -6.07
N GLY A 142 27.15 7.16 -6.96
CA GLY A 142 27.55 6.96 -8.37
C GLY A 142 27.02 7.93 -9.42
N ASN A 143 26.04 8.80 -9.13
CA ASN A 143 25.32 9.52 -10.20
C ASN A 143 25.53 11.04 -10.24
N ARG A 144 26.71 11.50 -9.82
CA ARG A 144 27.11 12.93 -9.86
C ARG A 144 28.14 13.27 -10.95
N TYR A 145 28.58 12.32 -11.79
CA TYR A 145 29.68 12.52 -12.76
C TYR A 145 29.35 12.15 -14.21
N GLU A 146 28.15 12.42 -14.68
CA GLU A 146 27.88 12.44 -16.12
C GLU A 146 27.22 13.77 -16.48
N THR A 147 28.01 14.85 -16.39
CA THR A 147 27.77 16.06 -17.20
C THR A 147 28.23 15.77 -18.61
N GLY A 148 27.37 16.11 -19.57
CA GLY A 148 27.40 15.65 -20.95
C GLY A 148 28.65 16.01 -21.76
N ASN A 149 28.87 15.19 -22.77
CA ASN A 149 29.50 15.61 -24.02
C ASN A 149 28.52 16.47 -24.83
#